data_AF-A0A6J4T4R5-F1
#
_entry.id   AF-A0A6J4T4R5-F1
#
_cell.length_a   1.000
_cell.length_b   1.000
_cell.length_c   1.000
_cell.angle_alpha   90.00
_cell.angle_beta   90.00
_cell.angle_gamma   90.00
#
_symmetry.space_group_name_H-M   'P 1'
#
loop_
_entity.id
_entity.type
_entity.pdbx_description
1 polymer ?
#
loop_
_entity_poly.entity_id
_entity_poly.type
_entity_poly.pdbx_seq_one_letter_code
_entity_poly.pdbx_strand_id
1 'polypeptide(L)' 'MTSAIISTTPDCEIVSSRIVNASREIVYTAWTDPEHLKNWWGPTGFTNTFNEFDLRPGGKWSFI' A
#
# COMPACT_ATOMS: atom_id res chain seq x y z
N MET A 1 9.92 17.97 -9.85
CA MET A 1 10.31 16.99 -8.82
C MET A 1 10.67 15.70 -9.54
N THR A 2 11.94 15.33 -9.55
CA THR A 2 12.44 14.19 -10.33
C THR A 2 12.10 12.91 -9.58
N SER A 3 11.26 12.04 -10.16
CA SER A 3 11.10 10.68 -9.65
C SER A 3 12.42 9.96 -9.92
N ALA A 4 13.12 9.55 -8.87
CA ALA A 4 14.32 8.73 -9.01
C ALA A 4 13.92 7.39 -9.64
N ILE A 5 14.62 6.97 -10.68
CA ILE A 5 14.45 5.63 -11.25
C ILE A 5 15.10 4.68 -10.26
N ILE A 6 14.29 3.82 -9.62
CA ILE A 6 14.81 2.82 -8.70
C ILE A 6 15.32 1.66 -9.56
N SER A 7 16.64 1.43 -9.55
CA SER A 7 17.24 0.27 -10.21
C SER A 7 16.88 -0.99 -9.41
N THR A 8 16.26 -1.97 -10.06
CA THR A 8 15.90 -3.27 -9.48
C THR A 8 16.81 -4.37 -10.03
N THR A 9 17.10 -5.39 -9.23
CA THR A 9 17.77 -6.65 -9.64
C THR A 9 17.26 -7.73 -8.70
N PRO A 10 16.25 -8.53 -9.07
CA PRO A 10 16.34 -9.80 -9.81
C PRO A 10 15.24 -9.91 -10.91
N ASP A 11 15.20 -11.03 -11.65
CA ASP A 11 14.23 -11.27 -12.76
C ASP A 11 12.74 -11.12 -12.38
N CYS A 12 12.40 -11.06 -11.09
CA CYS A 12 11.03 -11.08 -10.56
C CYS A 12 10.75 -9.97 -9.53
N GLU A 13 11.16 -8.73 -9.79
CA GLU A 13 10.87 -7.58 -8.92
C GLU A 13 10.06 -6.48 -9.65
N ILE A 14 9.05 -5.94 -8.97
CA ILE A 14 8.27 -4.77 -9.43
C ILE A 14 8.43 -3.67 -8.39
N VAL A 15 8.99 -2.53 -8.81
CA VAL A 15 9.10 -1.34 -7.97
C VAL A 15 8.22 -0.21 -8.50
N SER A 16 7.47 0.42 -7.59
CA SER A 16 6.64 1.59 -7.87
C SER A 16 6.94 2.70 -6.88
N SER A 17 7.10 3.92 -7.41
CA SER A 17 7.33 5.13 -6.61
C SER A 17 6.28 6.18 -6.96
N ARG A 18 5.71 6.82 -5.93
CA ARG A 18 4.78 7.95 -6.09
C ARG A 18 5.06 9.05 -5.08
N ILE A 19 4.89 10.30 -5.50
CA ILE A 19 4.91 11.45 -4.60
C ILE A 19 3.50 11.63 -4.06
N VAL A 20 3.38 11.66 -2.73
CA VAL A 20 2.11 11.91 -2.04
C VAL A 20 2.26 13.18 -1.23
N ASN A 21 1.38 14.16 -1.45
CA ASN A 21 1.38 15.42 -0.73
C ASN A 21 0.68 15.28 0.63
N ALA A 22 1.25 14.48 1.52
CA ALA A 22 0.77 14.25 2.89
C ALA A 22 1.96 13.92 3.80
N SER A 23 1.77 14.04 5.12
CA SER A 23 2.80 13.65 6.08
C SER A 23 3.04 12.13 6.05
N ARG A 24 4.23 11.70 6.46
CA ARG A 24 4.61 10.29 6.45
C ARG A 24 3.69 9.46 7.35
N GLU A 25 3.30 10.02 8.49
CA GLU A 25 2.44 9.41 9.49
C GLU A 25 1.06 9.12 8.91
N ILE A 26 0.47 10.09 8.19
CA ILE A 26 -0.83 9.91 7.54
C ILE A 26 -0.76 8.84 6.44
N VAL A 27 0.30 8.88 5.62
CA VAL A 27 0.48 7.87 4.57
C VAL A 27 0.66 6.48 5.18
N TYR A 28 1.40 6.36 6.28
CA TYR A 28 1.57 5.09 6.98
C TYR A 28 0.22 4.59 7.52
N THR A 29 -0.55 5.44 8.20
CA THR A 29 -1.89 5.07 8.69
C THR A 29 -2.81 4.57 7.58
N ALA A 30 -2.76 5.17 6.38
CA ALA A 30 -3.55 4.70 5.23
C ALA A 30 -3.19 3.27 4.79
N TRP A 31 -1.99 2.78 5.12
CA TRP A 31 -1.55 1.42 4.88
C TRP A 31 -1.81 0.45 6.05
N THR A 32 -1.94 0.98 7.28
CA THR A 32 -1.92 0.15 8.49
C THR A 32 -3.24 0.09 9.23
N ASP A 33 -4.21 0.93 8.88
CA ASP A 33 -5.56 0.89 9.41
C ASP A 33 -6.50 0.32 8.33
N PRO A 34 -7.18 -0.83 8.56
CA PRO A 34 -8.08 -1.43 7.57
C PRO A 34 -9.23 -0.51 7.15
N GLU A 35 -9.70 0.39 8.02
CA GLU A 35 -10.76 1.34 7.68
C GLU A 35 -10.31 2.39 6.68
N HIS A 36 -9.03 2.74 6.69
CA HIS A 36 -8.43 3.61 5.68
C HIS A 36 -7.97 2.83 4.45
N LEU A 37 -7.36 1.66 4.65
CA LEU A 37 -6.76 0.85 3.60
C LEU A 37 -7.77 0.43 2.53
N LYS A 38 -9.03 0.16 2.89
CA LYS A 38 -10.10 -0.15 1.93
C LYS A 38 -10.39 0.95 0.90
N ASN A 39 -10.12 2.20 1.26
CA ASN A 39 -10.30 3.36 0.40
C ASN A 39 -9.00 3.76 -0.33
N TRP A 40 -7.84 3.36 0.21
CA TRP A 40 -6.51 3.73 -0.29
C TRP A 40 -5.94 2.72 -1.28
N TRP A 41 -6.24 1.43 -1.09
CA TRP A 41 -5.78 0.35 -1.97
C TRP A 41 -6.72 0.17 -3.16
N GLY A 42 -6.15 -0.09 -4.34
CA GLY A 42 -6.91 -0.29 -5.58
C GLY A 42 -7.23 1.02 -6.33
N PRO A 43 -7.49 0.94 -7.65
CA PRO A 43 -7.84 2.10 -8.45
C PRO A 43 -9.28 2.54 -8.20
N THR A 44 -9.63 3.75 -8.62
CA THR A 44 -10.99 4.28 -8.53
C THR A 44 -12.01 3.33 -9.15
N GLY A 45 -13.09 3.05 -8.43
CA GLY A 45 -14.15 2.11 -8.85
C GLY A 45 -13.98 0.69 -8.33
N PHE A 46 -12.85 0.36 -7.69
CA PHE A 46 -12.68 -0.89 -6.96
C PHE A 46 -13.23 -0.74 -5.54
N THR A 47 -13.84 -1.80 -5.03
CA THR A 47 -14.20 -1.94 -3.62
C THR A 47 -13.41 -3.09 -3.06
N ASN A 48 -12.62 -2.85 -2.01
CA ASN A 48 -11.94 -3.91 -1.29
C ASN A 48 -12.68 -4.21 0.00
N THR A 49 -12.89 -5.49 0.29
CA THR A 49 -13.41 -5.95 1.58
C THR A 49 -12.30 -6.69 2.30
N PHE A 50 -11.86 -6.15 3.43
CA PHE A 50 -10.84 -6.78 4.27
C PHE A 50 -11.51 -7.73 5.25
N ASN A 51 -11.31 -9.03 5.06
CA ASN A 51 -11.86 -10.07 5.94
C ASN A 51 -10.95 -10.30 7.15
N GLU A 52 -9.64 -10.15 6.96
CA GLU A 52 -8.63 -10.29 8.01
C GLU A 52 -7.50 -9.29 7.74
N PHE A 53 -7.05 -8.58 8.78
CA PHE A 53 -5.92 -7.68 8.71
C PHE A 53 -5.17 -7.66 10.05
N ASP A 54 -4.05 -8.39 10.11
CA ASP A 54 -3.16 -8.48 11.27
C ASP A 54 -1.75 -8.00 10.87
N LEU A 55 -1.51 -6.69 11.03
CA LEU A 55 -0.26 -6.06 10.61
C LEU A 55 0.87 -6.25 11.63
N ARG A 56 1.43 -7.45 11.65
CA ARG A 56 2.63 -7.79 12.42
C ARG A 56 3.37 -8.95 11.75
N PRO A 57 4.65 -9.21 12.09
CA PRO A 57 5.35 -10.39 11.61
C PRO A 57 4.56 -11.67 11.90
N GLY A 58 4.32 -12.47 10.85
CA GLY A 58 3.52 -13.71 10.93
C GLY A 58 2.00 -13.51 11.00
N GLY A 59 1.51 -12.27 10.95
CA GLY A 59 0.09 -11.97 10.84
C GLY A 59 -0.46 -12.30 9.45
N LYS A 60 -1.79 -12.38 9.36
CA LYS A 60 -2.51 -12.71 8.12
C LYS A 60 -3.24 -11.50 7.57
N TRP A 61 -3.38 -11.48 6.25
CA TRP A 61 -4.14 -10.48 5.52
C TRP A 61 -4.94 -11.18 4.42
N SER A 62 -6.26 -11.02 4.44
CA SER A 62 -7.20 -11.58 3.46
C SER A 62 -8.21 -10.51 3.03
N PHE A 63 -8.36 -10.31 1.72
CA PHE A 63 -9.31 -9.37 1.14
C PHE A 63 -9.86 -9.87 -0.21
N ILE A 64 -11.00 -9.33 -0.62
CA ILE A 64 -11.61 -9.50 -1.95
C ILE A 64 -11.91 -8.16 -2.60
#